data_AF-V7PZM4-F1
#
_entry.id   AF-V7PZM4-F1
#
_cell.length_a   1.000
_cell.length_b   1.000
_cell.length_c   1.000
_cell.angle_alpha   90.00
_cell.angle_beta   90.00
_cell.angle_gamma   90.00
#
_symmetry.space_group_name_H-M   'P 1'
#
loop_
_entity.id
_entity.type
_entity.pdbx_description
1 polymer ?
#
loop_
_entity_poly.entity_id
_entity_poly.type
_entity_poly.pdbx_seq_one_letter_code
_entity_poly.pdbx_strand_id
1 'polypeptide(L)'
;MINANLLNDRIKNFFGYGSLDSTVWFVGMEEGLNPGIDVKELELRFLSAFGNVTIDMRKDMSRLEGHMKWFKKDSPIQATWKYPIALYLYLKNNRIPTKEEIREHQGLVLGDKEKKESTTIELMPLPSNKANQSTWLYKKYNVPGLNSRKEYLEMYKPERVQKLKKLIEKHRPKLVIFYSLTYLPEWTEIIGVNPKEITKQMYFIKKSNTSFCILPQGASHGMSYTRVYEYGDKIKTL
;
A
#
# COMPACT_ATOMS: atom_id res chain seq x y z
N MET A 1 -21.93 13.73 -4.77
CA MET A 1 -20.99 14.22 -5.79
C MET A 1 -19.64 14.49 -5.13
N ILE A 2 -18.51 14.09 -5.73
CA ILE A 2 -17.17 14.43 -5.21
C ILE A 2 -17.03 15.96 -5.09
N ASN A 3 -16.64 16.44 -3.91
CA ASN A 3 -16.44 17.85 -3.62
C ASN A 3 -15.11 18.07 -2.87
N ALA A 4 -14.76 19.34 -2.65
CA ALA A 4 -13.50 19.72 -1.98
C ALA A 4 -13.39 19.15 -0.56
N ASN A 5 -14.49 19.05 0.20
CA ASN A 5 -14.48 18.50 1.54
C ASN A 5 -14.09 17.01 1.56
N LEU A 6 -14.70 16.20 0.68
CA LEU A 6 -14.37 14.77 0.54
C LEU A 6 -12.90 14.57 0.13
N LEU A 7 -12.40 15.37 -0.81
CA LEU A 7 -11.01 15.29 -1.25
C LEU A 7 -10.04 15.68 -0.14
N ASN A 8 -10.29 16.79 0.55
CA ASN A 8 -9.44 17.26 1.64
C ASN A 8 -9.42 16.27 2.81
N ASP A 9 -10.57 15.72 3.18
CA ASP A 9 -10.64 14.68 4.21
C ASP A 9 -9.82 13.45 3.81
N ARG A 10 -10.03 12.95 2.58
CA ARG A 10 -9.29 11.81 2.02
C ARG A 10 -7.77 12.04 2.03
N ILE A 11 -7.32 13.22 1.59
CA ILE A 11 -5.90 13.61 1.57
C ILE A 11 -5.31 13.63 2.98
N LYS A 12 -6.04 14.25 3.91
CA LYS A 12 -5.55 14.53 5.26
C LYS A 12 -5.55 13.29 6.15
N ASN A 13 -6.57 12.45 6.05
CA ASN A 13 -6.91 11.45 7.06
C ASN A 13 -6.69 10.01 6.58
N PHE A 14 -7.06 9.66 5.36
CA PHE A 14 -7.06 8.27 4.93
C PHE A 14 -5.66 7.74 4.60
N PHE A 15 -5.33 6.56 5.11
CA PHE A 15 -4.07 5.86 4.84
C PHE A 15 -4.26 4.50 4.18
N GLY A 16 -5.41 3.84 4.29
CA GLY A 16 -5.62 2.57 3.60
C GLY A 16 -6.59 1.64 4.31
N TYR A 17 -6.25 0.35 4.32
CA TYR A 17 -7.17 -0.72 4.69
C TYR A 17 -6.63 -1.61 5.81
N GLY A 18 -7.53 -2.12 6.65
CA GLY A 18 -7.24 -2.97 7.81
C GLY A 18 -7.06 -2.20 9.12
N SER A 19 -6.37 -2.83 10.07
CA SER A 19 -6.07 -2.24 11.38
C SER A 19 -4.63 -1.74 11.46
N LEU A 20 -4.42 -0.54 11.99
CA LEU A 20 -3.06 -0.05 12.29
C LEU A 20 -2.36 -0.92 13.36
N ASP A 21 -3.10 -1.67 14.17
CA ASP A 21 -2.50 -2.62 15.13
C ASP A 21 -2.08 -3.95 14.47
N SER A 22 -2.15 -4.04 13.14
CA SER A 22 -1.76 -5.25 12.41
C SER A 22 -0.27 -5.52 12.53
N THR A 23 0.08 -6.82 12.55
CA THR A 23 1.46 -7.27 12.72
C THR A 23 2.36 -6.92 11.54
N VAL A 24 1.82 -6.93 10.31
CA VAL A 24 2.53 -6.56 9.09
C VAL A 24 1.82 -5.42 8.37
N TRP A 25 2.59 -4.45 7.89
CA TRP A 25 2.10 -3.36 7.06
C TRP A 25 2.69 -3.48 5.65
N PHE A 26 1.83 -3.52 4.64
CA PHE A 26 2.23 -3.38 3.25
C PHE A 26 2.03 -1.93 2.82
N VAL A 27 3.08 -1.27 2.34
CA VAL A 27 3.06 0.18 2.10
C VAL A 27 3.37 0.48 0.63
N GLY A 28 2.42 1.12 -0.03
CA GLY A 28 2.47 1.51 -1.43
C GLY A 28 2.44 3.01 -1.67
N MET A 29 2.50 3.36 -2.95
CA MET A 29 2.43 4.76 -3.39
C MET A 29 1.01 5.31 -3.36
N GLU A 30 0.06 4.62 -4.01
CA GLU A 30 -1.33 5.05 -4.19
C GLU A 30 -2.20 3.86 -4.65
N GLU A 31 -3.51 3.95 -4.40
CA GLU A 31 -4.46 2.94 -4.88
C GLU A 31 -4.57 2.94 -6.41
N GLY A 32 -4.63 1.73 -6.99
CA GLY A 32 -4.92 1.56 -8.41
C GLY A 32 -6.39 1.82 -8.74
N LEU A 33 -6.62 2.54 -9.83
CA LEU A 33 -7.93 2.76 -10.43
C LEU A 33 -8.01 2.02 -11.77
N ASN A 34 -9.01 1.16 -11.98
CA ASN A 34 -9.19 0.52 -13.29
C ASN A 34 -9.44 1.60 -14.37
N PRO A 35 -8.96 1.41 -15.61
CA PRO A 35 -9.37 2.24 -16.74
C PRO A 35 -10.89 2.25 -16.91
N GLY A 36 -11.46 3.42 -17.20
CA GLY A 36 -12.90 3.57 -17.43
C GLY A 36 -13.78 3.55 -16.17
N ILE A 37 -13.19 3.65 -14.97
CA ILE A 37 -13.99 3.74 -13.73
C ILE A 37 -14.92 4.96 -13.76
N ASP A 38 -16.18 4.70 -13.43
CA ASP A 38 -17.23 5.69 -13.21
C ASP A 38 -16.85 6.60 -12.03
N VAL A 39 -17.07 7.91 -12.19
CA VAL A 39 -16.96 8.91 -11.11
C VAL A 39 -17.72 8.46 -9.86
N LYS A 40 -18.81 7.69 -10.01
CA LYS A 40 -19.55 7.10 -8.89
C LYS A 40 -18.73 6.12 -8.04
N GLU A 41 -17.92 5.24 -8.64
CA GLU A 41 -17.10 4.31 -7.85
C GLU A 41 -16.03 5.09 -7.07
N LEU A 42 -15.42 6.11 -7.67
CA LEU A 42 -14.46 6.98 -6.97
C LEU A 42 -15.13 7.74 -5.82
N GLU A 43 -16.36 8.23 -6.02
CA GLU A 43 -17.14 8.89 -4.99
C GLU A 43 -17.44 7.94 -3.82
N LEU A 44 -17.90 6.73 -4.11
CA LEU A 44 -18.20 5.71 -3.10
C LEU A 44 -16.95 5.36 -2.29
N ARG A 45 -15.77 5.24 -2.92
CA ARG A 45 -14.51 5.03 -2.19
C ARG A 45 -14.21 6.15 -1.20
N PHE A 46 -14.44 7.40 -1.59
CA PHE A 46 -14.21 8.55 -0.71
C PHE A 46 -15.21 8.60 0.43
N LEU A 47 -16.49 8.32 0.15
CA LEU A 47 -17.54 8.25 1.17
C LEU A 47 -17.29 7.13 2.18
N SER A 48 -16.93 5.93 1.72
CA SER A 48 -16.60 4.79 2.62
C SER A 48 -15.45 5.11 3.57
N ALA A 49 -14.50 5.95 3.14
CA ALA A 49 -13.33 6.33 3.91
C ALA A 49 -13.47 7.62 4.71
N PHE A 50 -14.58 8.35 4.57
CA PHE A 50 -14.70 9.69 5.11
C PHE A 50 -14.54 9.70 6.64
N GLY A 51 -13.66 10.57 7.14
CA GLY A 51 -13.35 10.70 8.57
C GLY A 51 -12.54 9.54 9.16
N ASN A 52 -12.12 8.56 8.36
CA ASN A 52 -11.42 7.36 8.84
C ASN A 52 -9.96 7.34 8.40
N VAL A 53 -9.07 6.89 9.29
CA VAL A 53 -7.66 6.67 8.96
C VAL A 53 -7.47 5.40 8.15
N THR A 54 -8.15 4.32 8.53
CA THR A 54 -8.24 3.09 7.76
C THR A 54 -9.66 2.55 7.78
N ILE A 55 -10.03 1.78 6.76
CA ILE A 55 -11.31 1.07 6.68
C ILE A 55 -11.08 -0.42 6.41
N ASP A 56 -12.11 -1.25 6.52
CA ASP A 56 -11.99 -2.67 6.18
C ASP A 56 -11.96 -2.86 4.64
N MET A 57 -11.01 -3.68 4.16
CA MET A 57 -10.82 -3.95 2.73
C MET A 57 -12.05 -4.56 2.06
N ARG A 58 -12.90 -5.28 2.81
CA ARG A 58 -14.04 -6.03 2.28
C ARG A 58 -15.36 -5.44 2.73
N LYS A 59 -15.56 -5.28 4.04
CA LYS A 59 -16.83 -4.85 4.61
C LYS A 59 -17.23 -3.46 4.12
N ASP A 60 -16.32 -2.51 4.23
CA ASP A 60 -16.57 -1.09 3.91
C ASP A 60 -16.54 -0.80 2.40
N MET A 61 -15.98 -1.72 1.60
CA MET A 61 -15.92 -1.65 0.14
C MET A 61 -16.81 -2.68 -0.57
N SER A 62 -17.71 -3.35 0.16
CA SER A 62 -18.54 -4.46 -0.34
C SER A 62 -19.41 -4.10 -1.54
N ARG A 63 -19.77 -2.82 -1.70
CA ARG A 63 -20.59 -2.30 -2.81
C ARG A 63 -19.79 -1.93 -4.07
N LEU A 64 -18.46 -2.05 -4.03
CA LEU A 64 -17.57 -1.67 -5.13
C LEU A 64 -17.08 -2.90 -5.88
N GLU A 65 -17.79 -3.32 -6.92
CA GLU A 65 -17.42 -4.51 -7.70
C GLU A 65 -16.00 -4.44 -8.27
N GLY A 66 -15.59 -3.27 -8.76
CA GLY A 66 -14.26 -3.01 -9.30
C GLY A 66 -13.12 -3.21 -8.28
N HIS A 67 -13.44 -3.04 -6.99
CA HIS A 67 -12.56 -3.33 -5.85
C HIS A 67 -12.68 -4.79 -5.41
N MET A 68 -13.89 -5.25 -5.15
CA MET A 68 -14.19 -6.58 -4.60
C MET A 68 -13.78 -7.73 -5.52
N LYS A 69 -13.59 -7.50 -6.83
CA LYS A 69 -13.03 -8.51 -7.73
C LYS A 69 -11.66 -9.03 -7.28
N TRP A 70 -10.88 -8.27 -6.51
CA TRP A 70 -9.56 -8.65 -6.00
C TRP A 70 -9.57 -9.24 -4.59
N PHE A 71 -10.62 -8.96 -3.81
CA PHE A 71 -10.67 -9.20 -2.37
C PHE A 71 -11.84 -10.10 -1.97
N LYS A 72 -12.03 -11.18 -2.71
CA LYS A 72 -12.97 -12.26 -2.38
C LYS A 72 -12.30 -13.62 -2.58
N LYS A 73 -13.00 -14.67 -2.15
CA LYS A 73 -12.56 -16.05 -2.42
C LYS A 73 -12.36 -16.22 -3.92
N ASP A 74 -11.28 -16.92 -4.29
CA ASP A 74 -10.93 -17.25 -5.68
C ASP A 74 -10.61 -16.04 -6.58
N SER A 75 -10.41 -14.85 -6.00
CA SER A 75 -9.94 -13.67 -6.73
C SER A 75 -8.61 -13.93 -7.45
N PRO A 76 -8.38 -13.35 -8.64
CA PRO A 76 -7.07 -13.37 -9.25
C PRO A 76 -6.05 -12.66 -8.35
N ILE A 77 -4.81 -13.18 -8.32
CA ILE A 77 -3.72 -12.56 -7.59
C ILE A 77 -3.38 -11.22 -8.26
N GLN A 78 -3.45 -10.13 -7.49
CA GLN A 78 -3.17 -8.78 -7.96
C GLN A 78 -1.66 -8.57 -8.09
N ALA A 79 -1.23 -7.99 -9.22
CA ALA A 79 0.18 -7.75 -9.50
C ALA A 79 0.87 -6.87 -8.43
N THR A 80 0.13 -5.95 -7.82
CA THR A 80 0.60 -5.08 -6.74
C THR A 80 1.01 -5.86 -5.50
N TRP A 81 0.16 -6.79 -5.05
CA TRP A 81 0.33 -7.44 -3.74
C TRP A 81 1.03 -8.80 -3.80
N LYS A 82 1.14 -9.42 -4.98
CA LYS A 82 1.66 -10.79 -5.11
C LYS A 82 3.03 -11.01 -4.45
N TYR A 83 3.98 -10.09 -4.64
CA TYR A 83 5.33 -10.25 -4.09
C TYR A 83 5.44 -9.80 -2.62
N PRO A 84 4.85 -8.67 -2.19
CA PRO A 84 4.78 -8.36 -0.77
C PRO A 84 4.12 -9.48 0.06
N ILE A 85 2.99 -10.03 -0.39
CA ILE A 85 2.31 -11.14 0.28
C ILE A 85 3.19 -12.39 0.28
N ALA A 86 3.79 -12.75 -0.86
CA ALA A 86 4.65 -13.92 -0.94
C ALA A 86 5.86 -13.82 0.00
N LEU A 87 6.51 -12.65 0.09
CA LEU A 87 7.60 -12.42 1.04
C LEU A 87 7.11 -12.58 2.47
N TYR A 88 5.98 -11.95 2.82
CA TYR A 88 5.44 -12.05 4.17
C TYR A 88 5.12 -13.50 4.56
N LEU A 89 4.41 -14.24 3.72
CA LEU A 89 4.08 -15.64 3.97
C LEU A 89 5.34 -16.51 4.03
N TYR A 90 6.35 -16.24 3.20
CA TYR A 90 7.63 -16.93 3.24
C TYR A 90 8.36 -16.75 4.57
N LEU A 91 8.41 -15.51 5.07
CA LEU A 91 9.04 -15.18 6.34
C LEU A 91 8.24 -15.75 7.53
N LYS A 92 6.90 -15.66 7.48
CA LYS A 92 6.00 -16.15 8.52
C LYS A 92 6.04 -17.67 8.65
N ASN A 93 5.93 -18.39 7.54
CA ASN A 93 5.74 -19.85 7.54
C ASN A 93 7.06 -20.62 7.44
N ASN A 94 8.18 -19.91 7.22
CA ASN A 94 9.50 -20.49 6.98
C ASN A 94 9.52 -21.56 5.86
N ARG A 95 8.70 -21.38 4.82
CA ARG A 95 8.68 -22.19 3.61
C ARG A 95 8.11 -21.41 2.44
N ILE A 96 8.35 -21.87 1.22
CA ILE A 96 7.74 -21.30 0.01
C ILE A 96 6.20 -21.43 0.11
N PRO A 97 5.44 -20.32 0.05
CA PRO A 97 4.00 -20.38 0.02
C PRO A 97 3.50 -20.86 -1.35
N THR A 98 2.36 -21.55 -1.36
CA THR A 98 1.67 -21.90 -2.59
C THR A 98 0.99 -20.67 -3.19
N LYS A 99 0.60 -20.76 -4.48
CA LYS A 99 -0.18 -19.67 -5.11
C LYS A 99 -1.53 -19.51 -4.44
N GLU A 100 -2.12 -20.60 -3.96
CA GLU A 100 -3.39 -20.65 -3.26
C GLU A 100 -3.32 -19.92 -1.92
N GLU A 101 -2.22 -20.09 -1.16
CA GLU A 101 -2.01 -19.34 0.08
C GLU A 101 -1.86 -17.83 -0.17
N ILE A 102 -1.13 -17.44 -1.21
CA ILE A 102 -1.00 -16.02 -1.61
C ILE A 102 -2.37 -15.46 -1.99
N ARG A 103 -3.15 -16.22 -2.77
CA ARG A 103 -4.49 -15.84 -3.21
C ARG A 103 -5.45 -15.71 -2.04
N GLU A 104 -5.45 -16.67 -1.13
CA GLU A 104 -6.31 -16.69 0.04
C GLU A 104 -5.96 -15.53 0.98
N HIS A 105 -4.68 -15.27 1.21
CA HIS A 105 -4.26 -14.12 2.01
C HIS A 105 -4.74 -12.81 1.37
N GLN A 106 -4.56 -12.62 0.06
CA GLN A 106 -5.09 -11.44 -0.62
C GLN A 106 -6.61 -11.32 -0.50
N GLY A 107 -7.32 -12.40 -0.81
CA GLY A 107 -8.79 -12.41 -0.88
C GLY A 107 -9.45 -12.21 0.46
N LEU A 108 -8.92 -12.85 1.51
CA LEU A 108 -9.62 -13.06 2.78
C LEU A 108 -8.91 -12.48 4.01
N VAL A 109 -7.66 -12.03 3.91
CA VAL A 109 -6.86 -11.57 5.07
C VAL A 109 -6.32 -10.15 4.89
N LEU A 110 -5.90 -9.79 3.69
CA LEU A 110 -5.29 -8.50 3.41
C LEU A 110 -6.23 -7.35 3.78
N GLY A 111 -5.79 -6.46 4.68
CA GLY A 111 -6.57 -5.30 5.10
C GLY A 111 -7.84 -5.65 5.87
N ASP A 112 -7.86 -6.78 6.59
CA ASP A 112 -8.95 -7.16 7.50
C ASP A 112 -8.83 -6.44 8.84
N LYS A 113 -9.89 -5.76 9.28
CA LYS A 113 -9.89 -5.05 10.57
C LYS A 113 -10.01 -5.97 11.78
N GLU A 114 -10.64 -7.14 11.63
CA GLU A 114 -10.91 -8.06 12.75
C GLU A 114 -9.76 -9.05 12.93
N LYS A 115 -9.23 -9.63 11.85
CA LYS A 115 -8.08 -10.53 11.94
C LYS A 115 -6.80 -9.83 12.39
N LYS A 116 -6.67 -8.52 12.08
CA LYS A 116 -5.50 -7.69 12.42
C LYS A 116 -4.16 -8.34 12.05
N GLU A 117 -4.15 -9.13 11.00
CA GLU A 117 -2.93 -9.79 10.54
C GLU A 117 -2.10 -8.81 9.72
N SER A 118 -2.74 -8.21 8.69
CA SER A 118 -2.11 -7.31 7.75
C SER A 118 -2.92 -6.05 7.47
N THR A 119 -2.22 -4.93 7.31
CA THR A 119 -2.79 -3.66 6.84
C THR A 119 -2.11 -3.24 5.55
N THR A 120 -2.85 -2.58 4.66
CA THR A 120 -2.31 -1.94 3.46
C THR A 120 -2.37 -0.44 3.64
N ILE A 121 -1.25 0.25 3.42
CA ILE A 121 -1.13 1.69 3.50
C ILE A 121 -0.73 2.24 2.14
N GLU A 122 -1.30 3.36 1.74
CA GLU A 122 -0.92 4.10 0.53
C GLU A 122 -0.41 5.47 0.94
N LEU A 123 0.82 5.82 0.56
CA LEU A 123 1.42 7.11 0.95
C LEU A 123 0.61 8.28 0.40
N MET A 124 0.11 8.16 -0.84
CA MET A 124 -0.73 9.15 -1.51
C MET A 124 -2.17 8.59 -1.63
N PRO A 125 -3.16 9.22 -0.98
CA PRO A 125 -4.48 8.59 -0.77
C PRO A 125 -5.49 8.75 -1.91
N LEU A 126 -5.16 9.55 -2.93
CA LEU A 126 -5.99 9.71 -4.13
C LEU A 126 -5.68 8.60 -5.14
N PRO A 127 -6.66 7.74 -5.50
CA PRO A 127 -6.43 6.67 -6.47
C PRO A 127 -5.99 7.19 -7.84
N SER A 128 -5.21 6.38 -8.56
CA SER A 128 -4.82 6.69 -9.93
C SER A 128 -4.78 5.46 -10.82
N ASN A 129 -5.09 5.64 -12.11
CA ASN A 129 -4.97 4.56 -13.10
C ASN A 129 -3.51 4.28 -13.41
N LYS A 130 -2.74 5.35 -13.62
CA LYS A 130 -1.30 5.31 -13.77
C LYS A 130 -0.69 6.42 -12.94
N ALA A 131 0.50 6.19 -12.42
CA ALA A 131 1.30 7.20 -11.74
C ALA A 131 1.87 8.24 -12.74
N ASN A 132 1.03 8.82 -13.60
CA ASN A 132 1.38 9.74 -14.68
C ASN A 132 0.48 10.98 -14.65
N GLN A 133 1.03 12.12 -15.06
CA GLN A 133 0.32 13.39 -15.20
C GLN A 133 -0.86 13.32 -16.18
N SER A 134 -0.75 12.54 -17.27
CA SER A 134 -1.79 12.45 -18.31
C SER A 134 -3.09 11.80 -17.82
N THR A 135 -3.05 11.08 -16.71
CA THR A 135 -4.21 10.41 -16.09
C THR A 135 -4.71 11.12 -14.84
N TRP A 136 -4.30 12.38 -14.62
CA TRP A 136 -4.68 13.14 -13.43
C TRP A 136 -6.14 13.60 -13.48
N LEU A 137 -6.99 13.04 -12.62
CA LEU A 137 -8.45 13.22 -12.64
C LEU A 137 -8.95 14.42 -11.81
N TYR A 138 -8.10 14.97 -10.95
CA TYR A 138 -8.53 15.82 -9.85
C TYR A 138 -8.50 17.32 -10.13
N LYS A 139 -7.95 17.73 -11.28
CA LYS A 139 -7.85 19.14 -11.70
C LYS A 139 -9.20 19.88 -11.67
N LYS A 140 -10.29 19.19 -11.99
CA LYS A 140 -11.64 19.78 -12.11
C LYS A 140 -12.29 20.19 -10.77
N TYR A 141 -11.71 19.83 -9.64
CA TYR A 141 -12.33 20.05 -8.32
C TYR A 141 -11.88 21.33 -7.62
N ASN A 142 -11.01 22.13 -8.24
CA ASN A 142 -10.50 23.42 -7.71
C ASN A 142 -9.99 23.33 -6.26
N VAL A 143 -9.37 22.20 -5.89
CA VAL A 143 -8.69 22.01 -4.61
C VAL A 143 -7.23 22.42 -4.78
N PRO A 144 -6.65 23.24 -3.87
CA PRO A 144 -5.23 23.61 -3.93
C PRO A 144 -4.33 22.38 -4.10
N GLY A 145 -3.27 22.50 -4.90
CA GLY A 145 -2.34 21.39 -5.15
C GLY A 145 -2.90 20.26 -6.02
N LEU A 146 -4.18 20.25 -6.41
CA LEU A 146 -4.74 19.22 -7.29
C LEU A 146 -4.82 19.64 -8.76
N ASN A 147 -4.17 20.73 -9.20
CA ASN A 147 -4.18 21.11 -10.62
C ASN A 147 -3.35 20.12 -11.47
N SER A 148 -2.29 19.57 -10.87
CA SER A 148 -1.42 18.60 -11.50
C SER A 148 -0.99 17.54 -10.49
N ARG A 149 -0.56 16.37 -10.98
CA ARG A 149 0.02 15.32 -10.14
C ARG A 149 1.31 15.82 -9.48
N LYS A 150 2.09 16.62 -10.20
CA LYS A 150 3.32 17.23 -9.68
C LYS A 150 3.02 18.09 -8.45
N GLU A 151 2.12 19.05 -8.57
CA GLU A 151 1.70 19.91 -7.46
C GLU A 151 1.15 19.10 -6.28
N TYR A 152 0.39 18.03 -6.57
CA TYR A 152 -0.17 17.17 -5.53
C TYR A 152 0.92 16.48 -4.71
N LEU A 153 1.96 15.96 -5.38
CA LEU A 153 3.09 15.34 -4.70
C LEU A 153 3.92 16.38 -3.94
N GLU A 154 4.19 17.53 -4.53
CA GLU A 154 4.96 18.60 -3.89
C GLU A 154 4.26 19.15 -2.64
N MET A 155 2.94 19.36 -2.72
CA MET A 155 2.15 19.93 -1.63
C MET A 155 1.92 18.95 -0.48
N TYR A 156 1.53 17.70 -0.79
CA TYR A 156 0.98 16.82 0.24
C TYR A 156 1.92 15.70 0.69
N LYS A 157 2.85 15.25 -0.16
CA LYS A 157 3.74 14.11 0.18
C LYS A 157 4.61 14.37 1.42
N PRO A 158 5.20 15.56 1.65
CA PRO A 158 6.03 15.78 2.83
C PRO A 158 5.29 15.57 4.15
N GLU A 159 4.07 16.12 4.29
CA GLU A 159 3.25 15.94 5.49
C GLU A 159 2.84 14.46 5.65
N ARG A 160 2.51 13.80 4.55
CA ARG A 160 2.11 12.38 4.53
C ARG A 160 3.25 11.46 4.98
N VAL A 161 4.48 11.72 4.54
CA VAL A 161 5.70 11.01 4.97
C VAL A 161 5.87 11.13 6.48
N GLN A 162 5.77 12.33 7.03
CA GLN A 162 5.90 12.58 8.46
C GLN A 162 4.79 11.91 9.28
N LYS A 163 3.55 11.92 8.78
CA LYS A 163 2.44 11.21 9.42
C LYS A 163 2.64 9.70 9.41
N LEU A 164 3.05 9.12 8.28
CA LEU A 164 3.29 7.68 8.20
C LEU A 164 4.42 7.23 9.14
N LYS A 165 5.50 8.02 9.22
CA LYS A 165 6.56 7.80 10.21
C LYS A 165 6.02 7.75 11.64
N LYS A 166 5.21 8.75 12.04
CA LYS A 166 4.56 8.78 13.36
C LYS A 166 3.63 7.59 13.59
N LEU A 167 2.89 7.16 12.56
CA LEU A 167 2.03 5.98 12.65
C LEU A 167 2.85 4.71 12.92
N ILE A 168 3.96 4.50 12.20
CA ILE A 168 4.85 3.35 12.42
C ILE A 168 5.49 3.41 13.82
N GLU A 169 5.95 4.58 14.27
CA GLU A 169 6.54 4.76 15.61
C GLU A 169 5.54 4.49 16.73
N LYS A 170 4.27 4.87 16.53
CA LYS A 170 3.17 4.66 17.47
C LYS A 170 2.75 3.18 17.55
N HIS A 171 2.45 2.57 16.40
CA HIS A 171 1.86 1.23 16.35
C HIS A 171 2.89 0.10 16.31
N ARG A 172 4.15 0.39 15.97
CA ARG A 172 5.29 -0.53 16.01
C ARG A 172 4.99 -1.91 15.37
N PRO A 173 4.55 -1.95 14.09
CA PRO A 173 4.37 -3.22 13.40
C PRO A 173 5.67 -4.04 13.44
N LYS A 174 5.55 -5.38 13.43
CA LYS A 174 6.74 -6.25 13.42
C LYS A 174 7.47 -6.19 12.08
N LEU A 175 6.71 -6.01 11.00
CA LEU A 175 7.22 -5.96 9.64
C LEU A 175 6.53 -4.87 8.83
N VAL A 176 7.31 -4.07 8.12
CA VAL A 176 6.82 -3.13 7.12
C VAL A 176 7.46 -3.50 5.78
N ILE A 177 6.64 -3.75 4.76
CA ILE A 177 7.09 -4.03 3.40
C ILE A 177 6.65 -2.87 2.52
N PHE A 178 7.59 -2.00 2.19
CA PHE A 178 7.43 -0.98 1.18
C PHE A 178 7.57 -1.60 -0.21
N TYR A 179 6.81 -1.10 -1.18
CA TYR A 179 7.02 -1.42 -2.59
C TYR A 179 7.05 -0.17 -3.44
N SER A 180 7.81 -0.26 -4.53
CA SER A 180 8.21 0.83 -5.44
C SER A 180 9.49 1.55 -5.03
N LEU A 181 10.51 1.42 -5.87
CA LEU A 181 11.79 2.13 -5.71
C LEU A 181 11.71 3.61 -6.10
N THR A 182 10.69 4.03 -6.85
CA THR A 182 10.48 5.45 -7.14
C THR A 182 10.28 6.29 -5.87
N TYR A 183 9.88 5.64 -4.78
CA TYR A 183 9.64 6.25 -3.47
C TYR A 183 10.74 5.87 -2.46
N LEU A 184 11.87 5.34 -2.91
CA LEU A 184 12.99 4.95 -2.04
C LEU A 184 13.48 6.11 -1.14
N PRO A 185 13.58 7.37 -1.60
CA PRO A 185 13.90 8.49 -0.72
C PRO A 185 12.90 8.66 0.42
N GLU A 186 11.60 8.60 0.13
CA GLU A 186 10.53 8.72 1.12
C GLU A 186 10.51 7.54 2.08
N TRP A 187 10.70 6.30 1.59
CA TRP A 187 10.83 5.13 2.44
C TRP A 187 12.01 5.25 3.40
N THR A 188 13.14 5.76 2.91
CA THR A 188 14.33 6.00 3.73
C THR A 188 14.06 7.06 4.80
N GLU A 189 13.37 8.15 4.46
CA GLU A 189 12.97 9.19 5.41
C GLU A 189 12.01 8.66 6.50
N ILE A 190 11.03 7.85 6.10
CA ILE A 190 10.06 7.21 7.00
C ILE A 190 10.76 6.27 7.98
N ILE A 191 11.67 5.44 7.47
CA ILE A 191 12.48 4.53 8.30
C ILE A 191 13.40 5.34 9.23
N GLY A 192 13.94 6.47 8.74
CA GLY A 192 14.85 7.35 9.47
C GLY A 192 16.28 6.81 9.62
N VAL A 193 16.60 5.70 8.94
CA VAL A 193 17.95 5.13 8.81
C VAL A 193 18.08 4.53 7.40
N ASN A 194 19.28 4.59 6.83
CA ASN A 194 19.53 4.10 5.48
C ASN A 194 19.41 2.57 5.42
N PRO A 195 18.48 2.02 4.63
CA PRO A 195 18.36 0.58 4.48
C PRO A 195 19.49 0.03 3.59
N LYS A 196 19.96 -1.19 3.88
CA LYS A 196 21.04 -1.82 3.12
C LYS A 196 20.47 -2.61 1.95
N GLU A 197 21.08 -2.48 0.78
CA GLU A 197 20.74 -3.33 -0.37
C GLU A 197 21.25 -4.75 -0.12
N ILE A 198 20.33 -5.73 -0.08
CA ILE A 198 20.64 -7.14 0.25
C ILE A 198 20.71 -8.00 -1.02
N THR A 199 19.80 -7.74 -1.93
CA THR A 199 19.84 -8.21 -3.31
C THR A 199 19.62 -7.00 -4.20
N LYS A 200 19.99 -7.11 -5.48
CA LYS A 200 19.83 -6.02 -6.45
C LYS A 200 18.44 -5.40 -6.30
N GLN A 201 18.37 -4.10 -6.02
CA GLN A 201 17.15 -3.31 -5.85
C GLN A 201 16.19 -3.75 -4.72
N MET A 202 16.63 -4.55 -3.75
CA MET A 202 15.84 -4.89 -2.56
C MET A 202 16.62 -4.56 -1.30
N TYR A 203 15.97 -3.82 -0.42
CA TYR A 203 16.63 -3.22 0.74
C TYR A 203 16.03 -3.71 2.04
N PHE A 204 16.88 -3.90 3.04
CA PHE A 204 16.50 -4.34 4.37
C PHE A 204 17.14 -3.49 5.45
N ILE A 205 16.40 -3.27 6.53
CA ILE A 205 16.96 -2.86 7.81
C ILE A 205 16.03 -3.25 8.94
N LYS A 206 16.60 -3.58 10.09
CA LYS A 206 15.87 -3.74 11.34
C LYS A 206 16.15 -2.52 12.21
N LYS A 207 15.10 -1.83 12.64
CA LYS A 207 15.18 -0.69 13.55
C LYS A 207 14.28 -0.97 14.75
N SER A 208 14.88 -1.07 15.93
CA SER A 208 14.19 -1.50 17.15
C SER A 208 13.49 -2.86 16.93
N ASN A 209 12.17 -2.92 17.13
CA ASN A 209 11.36 -4.14 16.98
C ASN A 209 10.67 -4.27 15.61
N THR A 210 10.96 -3.37 14.67
CA THR A 210 10.36 -3.37 13.34
C THR A 210 11.40 -3.70 12.29
N SER A 211 11.12 -4.73 11.49
CA SER A 211 11.86 -5.04 10.28
C SER A 211 11.25 -4.28 9.10
N PHE A 212 12.10 -3.69 8.26
CA PHE A 212 11.71 -2.94 7.08
C PHE A 212 12.27 -3.61 5.83
N CYS A 213 11.40 -3.91 4.88
CA CYS A 213 11.77 -4.39 3.56
C CYS A 213 11.33 -3.37 2.51
N ILE A 214 12.15 -3.16 1.47
CA ILE A 214 11.79 -2.35 0.31
C ILE A 214 11.95 -3.22 -0.93
N LEU A 215 10.87 -3.38 -1.68
CA LEU A 215 10.82 -4.18 -2.90
C LEU A 215 10.55 -3.31 -4.14
N PRO A 216 11.00 -3.72 -5.34
CA PRO A 216 10.50 -3.17 -6.59
C PRO A 216 9.00 -3.42 -6.76
N GLN A 217 8.34 -2.66 -7.64
CA GLN A 217 6.96 -2.93 -7.98
C GLN A 217 6.83 -4.29 -8.67
N GLY A 218 5.67 -4.95 -8.56
CA GLY A 218 5.48 -6.28 -9.14
C GLY A 218 5.52 -6.35 -10.68
N ALA A 219 5.46 -5.21 -11.36
CA ALA A 219 5.63 -5.09 -12.80
C ALA A 219 7.07 -4.69 -13.21
N SER A 220 7.96 -4.40 -12.25
CA SER A 220 9.35 -4.07 -12.55
C SER A 220 10.07 -5.26 -13.20
N HIS A 221 10.92 -4.95 -14.18
CA HIS A 221 11.67 -5.96 -14.91
C HIS A 221 12.52 -6.84 -13.97
N GLY A 222 12.53 -8.15 -14.24
CA GLY A 222 13.30 -9.13 -13.45
C GLY A 222 12.72 -9.46 -12.07
N MET A 223 11.50 -9.05 -11.74
CA MET A 223 10.81 -9.52 -10.53
C MET A 223 10.28 -10.94 -10.72
N SER A 224 10.57 -11.82 -9.76
CA SER A 224 10.10 -13.21 -9.73
C SER A 224 9.91 -13.68 -8.29
N TYR A 225 9.16 -14.75 -8.08
CA TYR A 225 9.02 -15.35 -6.75
C TYR A 225 10.35 -15.87 -6.21
N THR A 226 11.16 -16.52 -7.06
CA THR A 226 12.50 -16.99 -6.71
C THR A 226 13.36 -15.86 -6.14
N ARG A 227 13.42 -14.71 -6.83
CA ARG A 227 14.19 -13.54 -6.37
C ARG A 227 13.69 -12.99 -5.03
N VAL A 228 12.38 -13.03 -4.79
CA VAL A 228 11.78 -12.61 -3.52
C VAL A 228 12.15 -13.56 -2.39
N TYR A 229 12.19 -14.87 -2.63
CA TYR A 229 12.57 -15.87 -1.63
C TYR A 229 14.07 -15.86 -1.35
N GLU A 230 14.91 -15.71 -2.36
CA GLU A 230 16.37 -15.50 -2.20
C GLU A 230 16.66 -14.27 -1.33
N TYR A 231 15.92 -13.18 -1.54
CA TYR A 231 15.98 -12.01 -0.65
C TYR A 231 15.52 -12.37 0.77
N GLY A 232 14.40 -13.10 0.90
CA GLY A 232 13.89 -13.62 2.17
C GLY A 232 14.92 -14.44 2.96
N ASP A 233 15.67 -15.31 2.30
CA ASP A 233 16.71 -16.13 2.94
C ASP A 233 17.85 -15.27 3.49
N LYS A 234 18.30 -14.29 2.71
CA LYS A 234 19.38 -13.39 3.13
C LYS A 234 19.00 -12.50 4.31
N ILE A 235 17.73 -12.13 4.48
CA ILE A 235 17.32 -11.29 5.61
C ILE A 235 16.99 -12.09 6.87
N LYS A 236 16.70 -13.39 6.76
CA LYS A 236 16.52 -14.26 7.94
C LYS A 236 17.81 -14.43 8.74
N THR A 237 18.97 -14.22 8.10
CA THR A 237 20.29 -14.35 8.71
C THR A 237 20.83 -13.04 9.30
N LEU A 238 20.06 -11.94 9.23
CA LEU A 238 20.40 -10.58 9.70
C LEU A 238 19.60 -10.17 10.94
#